data_AF-A0A7W1FXA6-F1
#
_entry.id   AF-A0A7W1FXA6-F1
#
_cell.length_a   1.000
_cell.length_b   1.000
_cell.length_c   1.000
_cell.angle_alpha   90.00
_cell.angle_beta   90.00
_cell.angle_gamma   90.00
#
_symmetry.space_group_name_H-M   'P 1'
#
loop_
_entity.id
_entity.type
_entity.pdbx_description
1 polymer ?
#
loop_
_entity_poly.entity_id
_entity_poly.type
_entity_poly.pdbx_seq_one_letter_code
_entity_poly.pdbx_strand_id
1 'polypeptide(L)'
;ILTANVTIPATAFTGDYTVYMNNPIDGHLELVNSFHVNGLKSPLLVSISPNKASAGHTLDVTITGSNTHFGQGSPTASVSFEGGISVNFQSILNDSSISANITIPHNIYPRGYSVSVFDSVDGNMSLLNSFYIDSAGYNSCYSHFTTNYDSINNKFTLVIDSITSAKAISFNWDFGDGNSSTDATPVHTFLADAIYNVCLKIITASGDTCSYCHPIGKDSLGNVYRQSGFSMSVVRYNGTTVGISENTSITSIDVYPNPANSFVTIVTNQKITDEKPIISLYNMKGELILQQNLVQNKTELDINGFANGIYLVHVTSNGKSDAIKFIKQ
;
A
#
# COMPACT_ATOMS: atom_id res chain seq x y z
N ILE A 1 18.30 -5.31 -48.48
CA ILE A 1 17.65 -5.02 -47.17
C ILE A 1 16.68 -6.15 -46.93
N LEU A 2 16.82 -6.84 -45.80
CA LEU A 2 15.99 -7.98 -45.43
C LEU A 2 15.04 -7.50 -44.31
N THR A 3 13.75 -7.72 -44.49
CA THR A 3 12.72 -7.29 -43.53
C THR A 3 12.02 -8.54 -43.01
N ALA A 4 11.91 -8.66 -41.69
CA ALA A 4 11.22 -9.75 -41.03
C ALA A 4 10.23 -9.19 -40.00
N ASN A 5 9.06 -9.82 -39.89
CA ASN A 5 8.13 -9.55 -38.80
C ASN A 5 8.51 -10.43 -37.60
N VAL A 6 8.71 -9.80 -36.44
CA VAL A 6 9.08 -10.49 -35.21
C VAL A 6 7.93 -10.35 -34.21
N THR A 7 7.53 -11.45 -33.59
CA THR A 7 6.57 -11.46 -32.48
C THR A 7 7.30 -11.77 -31.19
N ILE A 8 7.21 -10.88 -30.21
CA ILE A 8 7.78 -11.08 -28.88
C ILE A 8 6.71 -11.74 -27.99
N PRO A 9 6.95 -12.92 -27.41
CA PRO A 9 5.99 -13.53 -26.49
C PRO A 9 5.91 -12.73 -25.18
N ALA A 10 4.72 -12.69 -24.55
CA ALA A 10 4.51 -12.00 -23.27
C ALA A 10 5.38 -12.55 -22.11
N THR A 11 5.94 -13.74 -22.28
CA THR A 11 6.87 -14.38 -21.34
C THR A 11 8.34 -14.04 -21.59
N ALA A 12 8.65 -13.19 -22.58
CA ALA A 12 10.03 -12.77 -22.84
C ALA A 12 10.59 -12.00 -21.64
N PHE A 13 11.82 -12.31 -21.25
CA PHE A 13 12.52 -11.55 -20.23
C PHE A 13 12.94 -10.18 -20.77
N THR A 14 13.04 -9.21 -19.88
CA THR A 14 13.65 -7.92 -20.21
C THR A 14 15.14 -8.07 -20.46
N GLY A 15 15.65 -7.45 -21.52
CA GLY A 15 17.08 -7.44 -21.81
C GLY A 15 17.41 -7.38 -23.30
N ASP A 16 18.70 -7.44 -23.59
CA ASP A 16 19.23 -7.48 -24.96
C ASP A 16 19.18 -8.90 -25.53
N TYR A 17 18.72 -8.99 -26.77
CA TYR A 17 18.60 -10.21 -27.56
C TYR A 17 19.48 -10.11 -28.81
N THR A 18 20.13 -11.22 -29.13
CA THR A 18 20.88 -11.38 -30.38
C THR A 18 19.96 -11.85 -31.48
N VAL A 19 20.01 -11.19 -32.65
CA VAL A 19 19.30 -11.64 -33.84
C VAL A 19 20.20 -12.59 -34.62
N TYR A 20 19.65 -13.77 -34.95
CA TYR A 20 20.32 -14.80 -35.73
C TYR A 20 19.71 -14.89 -37.12
N MET A 21 20.55 -14.95 -38.15
CA MET A 21 20.16 -15.23 -39.52
C MET A 21 20.96 -16.41 -40.04
N ASN A 22 20.26 -17.39 -40.62
CA ASN A 22 20.90 -18.50 -41.33
C ASN A 22 20.76 -18.29 -42.83
N ASN A 23 21.90 -18.16 -43.51
CA ASN A 23 21.99 -18.12 -44.96
C ASN A 23 22.61 -19.45 -45.45
N PRO A 24 22.02 -20.14 -46.44
CA PRO A 24 22.55 -21.40 -46.95
C PRO A 24 23.96 -21.33 -47.55
N ILE A 25 24.38 -20.14 -47.99
CA ILE A 25 25.68 -19.86 -48.60
C ILE A 25 26.63 -19.23 -47.57
N ASP A 26 26.16 -18.19 -46.87
CA ASP A 26 26.99 -17.39 -45.97
C ASP A 26 27.04 -17.93 -44.52
N GLY A 27 26.28 -19.00 -44.24
CA GLY A 27 26.24 -19.64 -42.93
C GLY A 27 25.45 -18.85 -41.88
N HIS A 28 25.87 -18.98 -40.63
CA HIS A 28 25.22 -18.34 -39.48
C HIS A 28 25.76 -16.93 -39.28
N LEU A 29 24.88 -15.94 -39.34
CA LEU A 29 25.17 -14.54 -39.08
C LEU A 29 24.47 -14.15 -37.78
N GLU A 30 25.20 -13.52 -36.87
CA GLU A 30 24.66 -13.00 -35.63
C GLU A 30 24.84 -11.49 -35.56
N LEU A 31 23.81 -10.80 -35.05
CA LEU A 31 23.90 -9.40 -34.68
C LEU A 31 23.66 -9.31 -33.17
N VAL A 32 24.77 -9.25 -32.43
CA VAL A 32 24.79 -9.32 -30.97
C VAL A 32 24.12 -8.08 -30.37
N ASN A 33 23.25 -8.31 -29.38
CA ASN A 33 22.52 -7.26 -28.65
C ASN A 33 21.80 -6.25 -29.57
N SER A 34 21.33 -6.71 -30.73
CA SER A 34 20.73 -5.84 -31.73
C SER A 34 19.28 -5.47 -31.43
N PHE A 35 18.68 -6.12 -30.44
CA PHE A 35 17.27 -5.98 -30.12
C PHE A 35 17.06 -5.96 -28.60
N HIS A 36 16.51 -4.88 -28.05
CA HIS A 36 16.22 -4.78 -26.62
C HIS A 36 14.74 -5.03 -26.36
N VAL A 37 14.42 -6.06 -25.58
CA VAL A 37 13.07 -6.28 -25.04
C VAL A 37 12.95 -5.46 -23.76
N ASN A 38 12.15 -4.40 -23.81
CA ASN A 38 11.80 -3.63 -22.62
C ASN A 38 10.93 -4.47 -21.66
N GLY A 39 11.05 -4.23 -20.36
CA GLY A 39 10.15 -4.83 -19.38
C GLY A 39 8.73 -4.34 -19.55
N LEU A 40 7.77 -5.23 -19.28
CA LEU A 40 6.36 -4.88 -19.19
C LEU A 40 6.19 -3.86 -18.07
N LYS A 41 6.08 -2.59 -18.43
CA LYS A 41 5.63 -1.57 -17.49
C LYS A 41 4.14 -1.79 -17.27
N SER A 42 3.73 -1.91 -16.00
CA SER A 42 2.34 -2.13 -15.67
C SER A 42 1.47 -0.99 -16.22
N PRO A 43 0.36 -1.31 -16.89
CA PRO A 43 -0.57 -0.32 -17.38
C PRO A 43 -1.23 0.39 -16.19
N LEU A 44 -1.36 1.71 -16.29
CA LEU A 44 -1.97 2.52 -15.24
C LEU A 44 -2.75 3.70 -15.82
N LEU A 45 -3.83 4.08 -15.15
CA LEU A 45 -4.50 5.35 -15.42
C LEU A 45 -3.74 6.49 -14.74
N VAL A 46 -3.54 7.59 -15.45
CA VAL A 46 -2.75 8.75 -15.01
C VAL A 46 -3.66 9.92 -14.64
N SER A 47 -4.65 10.22 -15.49
CA SER A 47 -5.48 11.40 -15.33
C SER A 47 -6.84 11.28 -16.01
N ILE A 48 -7.76 12.15 -15.61
CA ILE A 48 -9.04 12.43 -16.28
C ILE A 48 -9.16 13.94 -16.49
N SER A 49 -9.69 14.41 -17.62
CA SER A 49 -9.87 15.84 -17.91
C SER A 49 -11.09 16.12 -18.79
N PRO A 50 -11.98 17.07 -18.42
CA PRO A 50 -12.01 17.76 -17.15
C PRO A 50 -12.23 16.78 -16.00
N ASN A 51 -11.61 17.05 -14.85
CA ASN A 51 -11.71 16.21 -13.67
C ASN A 51 -12.75 16.71 -12.67
N LYS A 52 -13.63 17.61 -13.07
CA LYS A 52 -14.58 18.27 -12.19
C LYS A 52 -15.87 18.60 -12.92
N ALA A 53 -17.01 18.40 -12.26
CA ALA A 53 -18.32 18.78 -12.78
C ALA A 53 -19.35 19.00 -11.66
N SER A 54 -20.49 19.58 -12.03
CA SER A 54 -21.64 19.76 -11.14
C SER A 54 -22.67 18.65 -11.35
N ALA A 55 -23.48 18.38 -10.33
CA ALA A 55 -24.58 17.42 -10.42
C ALA A 55 -25.55 17.73 -11.59
N GLY A 56 -26.15 16.71 -12.18
CA GLY A 56 -27.14 16.84 -13.26
C GLY A 56 -26.61 17.18 -14.65
N HIS A 57 -25.30 17.43 -14.79
CA HIS A 57 -24.70 17.78 -16.07
C HIS A 57 -24.28 16.55 -16.87
N THR A 58 -24.22 16.73 -18.20
CA THR A 58 -23.60 15.80 -19.13
C THR A 58 -22.40 16.48 -19.77
N LEU A 59 -21.26 15.80 -19.82
CA LEU A 59 -20.02 16.33 -20.39
C LEU A 59 -19.13 15.22 -20.95
N ASP A 60 -18.21 15.61 -21.82
CA ASP A 60 -17.14 14.75 -22.30
C ASP A 60 -15.92 14.83 -21.38
N VAL A 61 -15.35 13.68 -21.06
CA VAL A 61 -14.09 13.55 -20.31
C VAL A 61 -13.09 12.70 -21.08
N THR A 62 -11.82 13.07 -21.01
CA THR A 62 -10.71 12.30 -21.56
C THR A 62 -9.96 11.62 -20.42
N ILE A 63 -9.85 10.30 -20.48
CA ILE A 63 -9.07 9.48 -19.55
C ILE A 63 -7.74 9.16 -20.22
N THR A 64 -6.63 9.38 -19.50
CA THR A 64 -5.27 9.15 -20.00
C THR A 64 -4.58 8.06 -19.21
N GLY A 65 -3.98 7.10 -19.90
CA GLY A 65 -3.19 6.02 -19.36
C GLY A 65 -1.69 6.17 -19.64
N SER A 66 -0.88 5.34 -18.98
CA SER A 66 0.54 5.15 -19.27
C SER A 66 0.80 3.65 -19.40
N ASN A 67 1.52 3.27 -20.46
CA ASN A 67 1.79 1.88 -20.83
C ASN A 67 0.51 1.05 -21.09
N THR A 68 -0.55 1.72 -21.53
CA THR A 68 -1.83 1.09 -21.90
C THR A 68 -1.90 0.81 -23.40
N HIS A 69 -2.83 -0.05 -23.82
CA HIS A 69 -3.02 -0.58 -25.17
C HIS A 69 -4.48 -0.48 -25.64
N PHE A 70 -5.12 0.67 -25.40
CA PHE A 70 -6.55 0.85 -25.71
C PHE A 70 -6.88 0.70 -27.21
N GLY A 71 -6.00 1.07 -28.13
CA GLY A 71 -6.30 1.22 -29.56
C GLY A 71 -5.92 0.04 -30.45
N GLN A 72 -4.77 -0.60 -30.24
CA GLN A 72 -4.20 -1.60 -31.17
C GLN A 72 -4.32 -3.08 -30.72
N GLY A 73 -4.91 -3.36 -29.56
CA GLY A 73 -5.12 -4.74 -29.11
C GLY A 73 -6.44 -4.98 -28.39
N SER A 74 -7.20 -3.92 -28.11
CA SER A 74 -8.32 -3.98 -27.16
C SER A 74 -9.56 -3.20 -27.65
N PRO A 75 -10.25 -3.69 -28.70
CA PRO A 75 -11.45 -3.01 -29.23
C PRO A 75 -12.64 -2.99 -28.25
N THR A 76 -12.46 -3.50 -27.03
CA THR A 76 -13.49 -3.69 -26.00
C THR A 76 -13.21 -2.92 -24.70
N ALA A 77 -12.28 -1.95 -24.71
CA ALA A 77 -12.06 -1.10 -23.55
C ALA A 77 -13.38 -0.49 -23.06
N SER A 78 -13.67 -0.59 -21.78
CA SER A 78 -14.92 -0.18 -21.15
C SER A 78 -14.65 0.73 -19.96
N VAL A 79 -15.26 1.91 -19.98
CA VAL A 79 -15.14 2.91 -18.92
C VAL A 79 -16.31 2.74 -17.96
N SER A 80 -16.03 2.83 -16.66
CA SER A 80 -17.05 2.86 -15.61
C SER A 80 -16.66 3.85 -14.51
N PHE A 81 -17.67 4.38 -13.83
CA PHE A 81 -17.52 5.27 -12.70
C PHE A 81 -18.29 4.72 -11.51
N GLU A 82 -17.82 5.01 -10.30
CA GLU A 82 -18.63 4.80 -9.11
C GLU A 82 -19.70 5.89 -8.96
N GLY A 83 -20.58 5.75 -7.96
CA GLY A 83 -21.52 6.83 -7.61
C GLY A 83 -22.71 7.03 -8.56
N GLY A 84 -22.95 6.09 -9.47
CA GLY A 84 -24.06 6.15 -10.42
C GLY A 84 -23.84 7.12 -11.58
N ILE A 85 -22.62 7.62 -11.79
CA ILE A 85 -22.27 8.37 -13.01
C ILE A 85 -22.40 7.42 -14.20
N SER A 86 -23.27 7.76 -15.13
CA SER A 86 -23.52 6.96 -16.33
C SER A 86 -22.52 7.29 -17.42
N VAL A 87 -21.95 6.29 -18.07
CA VAL A 87 -21.19 6.44 -19.33
C VAL A 87 -22.16 6.24 -20.48
N ASN A 88 -22.51 7.31 -21.19
CA ASN A 88 -23.49 7.26 -22.27
C ASN A 88 -22.90 6.60 -23.53
N PHE A 89 -21.67 7.01 -23.87
CA PHE A 89 -20.86 6.42 -24.92
C PHE A 89 -19.39 6.74 -24.67
N GLN A 90 -18.52 6.03 -25.36
CA GLN A 90 -17.06 6.17 -25.26
C GLN A 90 -16.43 5.97 -26.65
N SER A 91 -15.26 6.55 -26.85
CA SER A 91 -14.46 6.37 -28.04
C SER A 91 -12.98 6.26 -27.68
N ILE A 92 -12.32 5.23 -28.20
CA ILE A 92 -10.87 5.08 -28.07
C ILE A 92 -10.22 6.10 -29.01
N LEU A 93 -9.33 6.94 -28.47
CA LEU A 93 -8.62 7.95 -29.25
C LEU A 93 -7.27 7.42 -29.73
N ASN A 94 -6.54 6.73 -28.86
CA ASN A 94 -5.28 6.03 -29.12
C ASN A 94 -4.99 5.06 -27.96
N ASP A 95 -3.84 4.37 -28.00
CA ASP A 95 -3.45 3.39 -26.98
C ASP A 95 -3.39 3.94 -25.54
N SER A 96 -3.24 5.25 -25.38
CA SER A 96 -3.13 5.92 -24.08
C SER A 96 -4.27 6.87 -23.75
N SER A 97 -5.32 6.97 -24.58
CA SER A 97 -6.47 7.79 -24.22
C SER A 97 -7.82 7.31 -24.74
N ILE A 98 -8.84 7.48 -23.89
CA ILE A 98 -10.25 7.21 -24.17
C ILE A 98 -11.04 8.50 -23.89
N SER A 99 -11.94 8.87 -24.79
CA SER A 99 -12.97 9.88 -24.55
C SER A 99 -14.25 9.18 -24.09
N ALA A 100 -14.92 9.72 -23.06
CA ALA A 100 -16.19 9.23 -22.57
C ALA A 100 -17.16 10.38 -22.36
N ASN A 101 -18.39 10.23 -22.88
CA ASN A 101 -19.48 11.13 -22.57
C ASN A 101 -20.22 10.60 -21.35
N ILE A 102 -20.25 11.39 -20.27
CA ILE A 102 -20.80 10.97 -18.98
C ILE A 102 -21.95 11.86 -18.53
N THR A 103 -22.94 11.26 -17.85
CA THR A 103 -24.04 11.97 -17.20
C THR A 103 -23.93 11.83 -15.69
N ILE A 104 -23.85 12.96 -15.00
CA ILE A 104 -23.79 13.01 -13.54
C ILE A 104 -25.21 13.03 -12.97
N PRO A 105 -25.60 12.10 -12.09
CA PRO A 105 -26.93 12.11 -11.50
C PRO A 105 -27.13 13.32 -10.58
N HIS A 106 -28.37 13.79 -10.46
CA HIS A 106 -28.71 14.99 -9.66
C HIS A 106 -28.51 14.76 -8.15
N ASN A 107 -28.70 13.52 -7.70
CA ASN A 107 -28.54 13.11 -6.30
C ASN A 107 -27.12 12.59 -6.01
N ILE A 108 -26.16 12.78 -6.92
CA ILE A 108 -24.77 12.45 -6.62
C ILE A 108 -24.31 13.27 -5.41
N TYR A 109 -23.15 12.95 -4.87
CA TYR A 109 -22.65 13.54 -3.65
C TYR A 109 -21.34 14.34 -3.90
N PRO A 110 -21.12 15.55 -3.34
CA PRO A 110 -19.87 16.28 -3.57
C PRO A 110 -18.67 15.57 -2.92
N ARG A 111 -17.90 14.83 -3.73
CA ARG A 111 -16.66 14.15 -3.36
C ARG A 111 -15.86 13.79 -4.61
N GLY A 112 -14.70 13.17 -4.41
CA GLY A 112 -13.99 12.46 -5.48
C GLY A 112 -14.68 11.15 -5.81
N TYR A 113 -14.81 10.86 -7.10
CA TYR A 113 -15.30 9.60 -7.66
C TYR A 113 -14.18 8.91 -8.43
N SER A 114 -14.06 7.62 -8.20
CA SER A 114 -13.11 6.76 -8.90
C SER A 114 -13.62 6.38 -10.30
N VAL A 115 -12.72 6.41 -11.27
CA VAL A 115 -12.97 5.90 -12.63
C VAL A 115 -12.22 4.60 -12.82
N SER A 116 -12.82 3.64 -13.51
CA SER A 116 -12.16 2.39 -13.89
C SER A 116 -12.27 2.15 -15.39
N VAL A 117 -11.21 1.59 -15.97
CA VAL A 117 -11.15 1.14 -17.35
C VAL A 117 -10.81 -0.35 -17.33
N PHE A 118 -11.66 -1.16 -17.94
CA PHE A 118 -11.35 -2.56 -18.22
C PHE A 118 -11.14 -2.76 -19.71
N ASP A 119 -10.07 -3.44 -20.08
CA ASP A 119 -9.86 -3.89 -21.45
C ASP A 119 -9.21 -5.28 -21.47
N SER A 120 -9.34 -6.00 -22.60
CA SER A 120 -8.91 -7.39 -22.71
C SER A 120 -7.39 -7.61 -22.69
N VAL A 121 -6.60 -6.56 -22.85
CA VAL A 121 -5.13 -6.60 -22.91
C VAL A 121 -4.53 -6.18 -21.57
N ASP A 122 -4.93 -5.02 -21.04
CA ASP A 122 -4.33 -4.47 -19.81
C ASP A 122 -5.09 -4.87 -18.54
N GLY A 123 -6.28 -5.48 -18.67
CA GLY A 123 -7.12 -5.87 -17.55
C GLY A 123 -7.88 -4.70 -16.94
N ASN A 124 -8.14 -4.76 -15.62
CA ASN A 124 -8.87 -3.71 -14.92
C ASN A 124 -7.90 -2.71 -14.26
N MET A 125 -8.06 -1.44 -14.60
CA MET A 125 -7.31 -0.32 -14.03
C MET A 125 -8.27 0.67 -13.41
N SER A 126 -7.92 1.23 -12.25
CA SER A 126 -8.72 2.25 -11.57
C SER A 126 -7.87 3.47 -11.21
N LEU A 127 -8.45 4.65 -11.41
CA LEU A 127 -7.93 5.91 -10.91
C LEU A 127 -8.85 6.39 -9.79
N LEU A 128 -8.35 6.33 -8.55
CA LEU A 128 -9.16 6.55 -7.35
C LEU A 128 -9.39 8.05 -7.11
N ASN A 129 -10.62 8.41 -6.71
CA ASN A 129 -11.00 9.78 -6.33
C ASN A 129 -10.57 10.87 -7.33
N SER A 130 -10.57 10.56 -8.62
CA SER A 130 -9.99 11.44 -9.64
C SER A 130 -10.99 12.36 -10.34
N PHE A 131 -12.29 12.07 -10.26
CA PHE A 131 -13.34 12.91 -10.82
C PHE A 131 -14.17 13.57 -9.72
N TYR A 132 -14.08 14.89 -9.58
CA TYR A 132 -14.65 15.63 -8.46
C TYR A 132 -16.02 16.21 -8.79
N ILE A 133 -17.01 15.89 -7.97
CA ILE A 133 -18.27 16.63 -7.99
C ILE A 133 -18.17 17.82 -7.08
N ASP A 134 -18.46 19.01 -7.62
CA ASP A 134 -18.50 20.22 -6.81
C ASP A 134 -19.83 20.45 -6.12
N SER A 135 -19.79 21.31 -5.11
CA SER A 135 -21.00 21.75 -4.41
C SER A 135 -21.78 22.82 -5.20
N ALA A 136 -21.31 23.25 -6.36
CA ALA A 136 -21.96 24.30 -7.14
C ALA A 136 -23.18 23.69 -7.85
N GLY A 137 -24.38 24.12 -7.47
CA GLY A 137 -25.65 23.59 -7.99
C GLY A 137 -26.45 22.76 -6.98
N TYR A 138 -25.91 22.46 -5.79
CA TYR A 138 -26.70 21.92 -4.68
C TYR A 138 -27.46 23.06 -3.99
N ASN A 139 -28.75 23.19 -4.30
CA ASN A 139 -29.61 24.22 -3.69
C ASN A 139 -30.58 23.71 -2.62
N SER A 140 -30.51 22.43 -2.22
CA SER A 140 -31.38 21.92 -1.15
C SER A 140 -30.72 20.72 -0.47
N CYS A 141 -29.91 21.02 0.56
CA CYS A 141 -29.45 20.08 1.57
C CYS A 141 -28.64 18.84 1.06
N TYR A 142 -27.75 18.32 1.90
CA TYR A 142 -26.96 17.12 1.60
C TYR A 142 -26.54 16.44 2.89
N SER A 143 -26.66 15.12 2.98
CA SER A 143 -26.18 14.32 4.12
C SER A 143 -25.13 13.34 3.65
N HIS A 144 -24.05 13.16 4.41
CA HIS A 144 -23.06 12.12 4.17
C HIS A 144 -22.34 11.79 5.47
N PHE A 145 -21.93 10.54 5.62
CA PHE A 145 -21.13 10.09 6.74
C PHE A 145 -20.06 9.13 6.28
N THR A 146 -18.95 9.14 7.01
CA THR A 146 -17.88 8.15 6.95
C THR A 146 -17.97 7.24 8.18
N THR A 147 -17.23 6.14 8.14
CA THR A 147 -17.28 5.11 9.18
C THR A 147 -15.87 4.77 9.61
N ASN A 148 -15.68 4.66 10.92
CA ASN A 148 -14.46 4.17 11.53
C ASN A 148 -14.78 2.87 12.25
N TYR A 149 -14.06 1.81 11.92
CA TYR A 149 -14.19 0.52 12.58
C TYR A 149 -13.06 0.32 13.59
N ASP A 150 -13.44 0.17 14.85
CA ASP A 150 -12.54 -0.25 15.92
C ASP A 150 -12.56 -1.78 16.02
N SER A 151 -11.47 -2.40 15.56
CA SER A 151 -11.32 -3.86 15.58
C SER A 151 -11.11 -4.46 16.97
N ILE A 152 -10.69 -3.66 17.95
CA ILE A 152 -10.46 -4.13 19.32
C ILE A 152 -11.81 -4.28 20.02
N ASN A 153 -12.68 -3.28 19.87
CA ASN A 153 -13.99 -3.25 20.53
C ASN A 153 -15.13 -3.72 19.63
N ASN A 154 -14.83 -4.15 18.40
CA ASN A 154 -15.81 -4.54 17.38
C ASN A 154 -16.91 -3.48 17.16
N LYS A 155 -16.52 -2.21 17.07
CA LYS A 155 -17.48 -1.08 17.10
C LYS A 155 -17.33 -0.20 15.88
N PHE A 156 -18.46 0.23 15.31
CA PHE A 156 -18.48 1.22 14.24
C PHE A 156 -18.83 2.60 14.81
N THR A 157 -17.98 3.57 14.53
CA THR A 157 -18.23 4.99 14.82
C THR A 157 -18.57 5.69 13.52
N LEU A 158 -19.72 6.35 13.47
CA LEU A 158 -20.18 7.07 12.28
C LEU A 158 -19.84 8.55 12.44
N VAL A 159 -19.20 9.13 11.42
CA VAL A 159 -18.73 10.51 11.44
C VAL A 159 -19.34 11.26 10.27
N ILE A 160 -20.14 12.29 10.54
CA ILE A 160 -20.71 13.13 9.49
C ILE A 160 -19.57 13.96 8.87
N ASP A 161 -19.36 13.79 7.56
CA ASP A 161 -18.24 14.41 6.81
C ASP A 161 -18.69 15.63 6.00
N SER A 162 -19.99 15.96 6.01
CA SER A 162 -20.52 17.04 5.17
C SER A 162 -20.61 18.41 5.84
N ILE A 163 -20.28 19.43 5.04
CA ILE A 163 -20.31 20.87 5.34
C ILE A 163 -21.74 21.42 5.56
N THR A 164 -22.77 20.68 5.16
CA THR A 164 -24.19 20.96 5.46
C THR A 164 -24.59 20.60 6.89
N SER A 165 -23.77 19.82 7.61
CA SER A 165 -23.99 19.50 9.03
C SER A 165 -24.00 20.76 9.92
N ALA A 166 -23.28 21.83 9.52
CA ALA A 166 -23.28 23.11 10.23
C ALA A 166 -24.66 23.82 10.20
N LYS A 167 -25.61 23.36 9.38
CA LYS A 167 -26.99 23.88 9.30
C LYS A 167 -28.06 22.83 9.63
N ALA A 168 -27.67 21.60 9.93
CA ALA A 168 -28.60 20.55 10.33
C ALA A 168 -29.08 20.81 11.77
N ILE A 169 -30.39 20.76 11.97
CA ILE A 169 -31.02 20.92 13.30
C ILE A 169 -31.60 19.61 13.82
N SER A 170 -31.65 18.56 13.00
CA SER A 170 -32.14 17.24 13.37
C SER A 170 -31.40 16.15 12.59
N PHE A 171 -31.14 15.04 13.28
CA PHE A 171 -30.50 13.83 12.77
C PHE A 171 -31.40 12.64 13.07
N ASN A 172 -31.51 11.73 12.11
CA ASN A 172 -32.20 10.47 12.28
C ASN A 172 -31.41 9.37 11.57
N TRP A 173 -30.88 8.46 12.36
CA TRP A 173 -30.12 7.31 11.91
C TRP A 173 -30.99 6.06 11.95
N ASP A 174 -30.97 5.31 10.87
CA ASP A 174 -31.45 3.93 10.80
C ASP A 174 -30.24 3.04 10.55
N PHE A 175 -29.93 2.16 11.51
CA PHE A 175 -28.76 1.28 11.40
C PHE A 175 -29.04 0.04 10.55
N GLY A 176 -30.27 -0.19 10.07
CA GLY A 176 -30.63 -1.33 9.24
C GLY A 176 -30.71 -2.66 10.01
N ASP A 177 -30.49 -2.66 11.32
CA ASP A 177 -30.61 -3.82 12.23
C ASP A 177 -31.86 -3.74 13.14
N GLY A 178 -32.72 -2.74 12.91
CA GLY A 178 -33.90 -2.44 13.71
C GLY A 178 -33.67 -1.37 14.79
N ASN A 179 -32.42 -0.93 15.01
CA ASN A 179 -32.09 0.15 15.93
C ASN A 179 -31.93 1.50 15.20
N SER A 180 -32.08 2.59 15.95
CA SER A 180 -31.97 3.96 15.44
C SER A 180 -31.32 4.91 16.45
N SER A 181 -30.94 6.12 16.01
CA SER A 181 -30.43 7.19 16.88
C SER A 181 -30.79 8.57 16.34
N THR A 182 -30.86 9.56 17.23
CA THR A 182 -31.01 10.99 16.89
C THR A 182 -29.76 11.81 17.19
N ASP A 183 -28.67 11.16 17.64
CA ASP A 183 -27.43 11.85 17.96
C ASP A 183 -26.73 12.34 16.69
N ALA A 184 -26.03 13.47 16.77
CA ALA A 184 -25.24 13.96 15.65
C ALA A 184 -24.05 13.03 15.31
N THR A 185 -23.51 12.34 16.31
CA THR A 185 -22.37 11.42 16.18
C THR A 185 -22.64 10.12 16.96
N PRO A 186 -23.52 9.24 16.45
CA PRO A 186 -23.85 8.02 17.15
C PRO A 186 -22.68 7.03 17.10
N VAL A 187 -22.64 6.14 18.09
CA VAL A 187 -21.76 4.98 18.06
C VAL A 187 -22.61 3.72 18.19
N HIS A 188 -22.49 2.80 17.24
CA HIS A 188 -23.34 1.62 17.17
C HIS A 188 -22.53 0.32 17.13
N THR A 189 -23.11 -0.74 17.69
CA THR A 189 -22.50 -2.08 17.74
C THR A 189 -23.48 -3.08 17.13
N PHE A 190 -23.08 -3.72 16.04
CA PHE A 190 -23.87 -4.76 15.39
C PHE A 190 -23.65 -6.10 16.10
N LEU A 191 -24.73 -6.80 16.44
CA LEU A 191 -24.67 -8.08 17.17
C LEU A 191 -24.27 -9.25 16.27
N ALA A 192 -24.62 -9.20 14.98
CA ALA A 192 -24.27 -10.23 14.01
C ALA A 192 -23.31 -9.67 12.96
N ASP A 193 -22.38 -10.52 12.51
CA ASP A 193 -21.55 -10.22 11.35
C ASP A 193 -22.42 -10.34 10.09
N ALA A 194 -22.88 -9.19 9.62
CA ALA A 194 -23.65 -9.04 8.40
C ALA A 194 -23.38 -7.65 7.80
N ILE A 195 -23.84 -7.43 6.57
CA ILE A 195 -23.81 -6.12 5.92
C ILE A 195 -25.17 -5.46 6.14
N TYR A 196 -25.16 -4.31 6.82
CA TYR A 196 -26.33 -3.51 7.15
C TYR A 196 -26.36 -2.24 6.32
N ASN A 197 -27.51 -1.91 5.73
CA ASN A 197 -27.68 -0.66 4.99
C ASN A 197 -28.00 0.47 5.96
N VAL A 198 -26.97 1.22 6.40
CA VAL A 198 -27.12 2.29 7.37
C VAL A 198 -27.50 3.58 6.68
N CYS A 199 -28.58 4.23 7.13
CA CYS A 199 -29.11 5.45 6.56
C CYS A 199 -29.08 6.61 7.57
N LEU A 200 -28.55 7.75 7.13
CA LEU A 200 -28.66 9.04 7.83
C LEU A 200 -29.68 9.90 7.11
N LYS A 201 -30.64 10.45 7.85
CA LYS A 201 -31.52 11.54 7.43
C LYS A 201 -31.23 12.78 8.26
N ILE A 202 -31.05 13.93 7.60
CA ILE A 202 -30.91 15.24 8.27
C ILE A 202 -32.04 16.18 7.86
N ILE A 203 -32.37 17.12 8.75
CA ILE A 203 -33.26 18.25 8.46
C ILE A 203 -32.51 19.55 8.76
N THR A 204 -32.55 20.51 7.83
CA THR A 204 -31.91 21.83 8.00
C THR A 204 -32.86 22.85 8.65
N ALA A 205 -32.31 23.98 9.09
CA ALA A 205 -33.12 25.10 9.59
C ALA A 205 -34.11 25.67 8.55
N SER A 206 -33.83 25.51 7.25
CA SER A 206 -34.74 25.88 6.15
C SER A 206 -35.87 24.85 5.93
N GLY A 207 -35.86 23.72 6.63
CA GLY A 207 -36.82 22.62 6.47
C GLY A 207 -36.45 21.61 5.39
N ASP A 208 -35.30 21.77 4.73
CA ASP A 208 -34.84 20.82 3.71
C ASP A 208 -34.49 19.49 4.36
N THR A 209 -34.81 18.40 3.66
CA THR A 209 -34.60 17.03 4.15
C THR A 209 -33.70 16.27 3.20
N CYS A 210 -32.66 15.61 3.74
CA CYS A 210 -31.73 14.83 2.95
C CYS A 210 -31.45 13.49 3.59
N SER A 211 -31.14 12.51 2.75
CA SER A 211 -30.81 11.18 3.20
C SER A 211 -29.63 10.59 2.44
N TYR A 212 -28.81 9.84 3.16
CA TYR A 212 -27.69 9.06 2.64
C TYR A 212 -27.68 7.69 3.28
N CYS A 213 -27.56 6.65 2.46
CA CYS A 213 -27.40 5.29 2.93
C CYS A 213 -26.07 4.71 2.46
N HIS A 214 -25.43 3.95 3.34
CA HIS A 214 -24.15 3.29 3.09
C HIS A 214 -24.17 1.88 3.73
N PRO A 215 -23.84 0.82 2.97
CA PRO A 215 -23.71 -0.51 3.54
C PRO A 215 -22.46 -0.60 4.43
N ILE A 216 -22.63 -0.99 5.68
CA ILE A 216 -21.56 -1.17 6.68
C ILE A 216 -21.68 -2.58 7.25
N GLY A 217 -20.56 -3.23 7.53
CA GLY A 217 -20.58 -4.43 8.35
C GLY A 217 -19.44 -5.36 8.02
N LYS A 218 -19.64 -6.66 8.23
CA LYS A 218 -18.68 -7.70 7.86
C LYS A 218 -19.32 -8.74 6.97
N ASP A 219 -18.52 -9.31 6.08
CA ASP A 219 -18.91 -10.50 5.33
C ASP A 219 -18.84 -11.77 6.21
N SER A 220 -19.25 -12.92 5.65
CA SER A 220 -19.25 -14.22 6.35
C SER A 220 -17.84 -14.72 6.70
N LEU A 221 -16.79 -14.07 6.22
CA LEU A 221 -15.39 -14.36 6.51
C LEU A 221 -14.81 -13.40 7.56
N GLY A 222 -15.62 -12.46 8.07
CA GLY A 222 -15.21 -11.46 9.05
C GLY A 222 -14.49 -10.25 8.43
N ASN A 223 -14.46 -10.12 7.10
CA ASN A 223 -13.86 -8.95 6.46
C ASN A 223 -14.82 -7.76 6.55
N VAL A 224 -14.31 -6.61 6.96
CA VAL A 224 -15.09 -5.37 6.99
C VAL A 224 -15.43 -4.96 5.57
N TYR A 225 -16.71 -4.70 5.32
CA TYR A 225 -17.18 -4.12 4.06
C TYR A 225 -16.64 -2.68 3.95
N ARG A 226 -15.80 -2.44 2.94
CA ARG A 226 -15.21 -1.13 2.64
C ARG A 226 -15.66 -0.70 1.24
N GLN A 227 -16.03 0.57 1.06
CA GLN A 227 -16.06 1.15 -0.28
C GLN A 227 -14.64 1.21 -0.87
N SER A 228 -14.54 1.24 -2.19
CA SER A 228 -13.26 1.46 -2.89
C SER A 228 -12.57 2.71 -2.36
N GLY A 229 -11.29 2.57 -2.01
CA GLY A 229 -10.53 3.61 -1.30
C GLY A 229 -10.59 3.41 0.20
N PHE A 230 -9.67 2.60 0.74
CA PHE A 230 -9.49 2.47 2.18
C PHE A 230 -8.31 3.32 2.66
N SER A 231 -8.43 3.95 3.82
CA SER A 231 -7.29 4.39 4.61
C SER A 231 -6.83 3.22 5.49
N MET A 232 -5.55 2.87 5.38
CA MET A 232 -4.93 1.92 6.29
C MET A 232 -4.47 2.68 7.53
N SER A 233 -5.28 2.68 8.59
CA SER A 233 -4.77 3.08 9.89
C SER A 233 -3.94 1.91 10.44
N VAL A 234 -2.62 2.01 10.31
CA VAL A 234 -1.69 1.11 11.00
C VAL A 234 -1.74 1.49 12.47
N VAL A 235 -2.64 0.85 13.22
CA VAL A 235 -2.53 0.86 14.68
C VAL A 235 -1.27 0.05 14.98
N ARG A 236 -0.23 0.72 15.49
CA ARG A 236 0.98 0.01 15.91
C ARG A 236 0.55 -1.07 16.91
N TYR A 237 0.77 -2.34 16.56
CA TYR A 237 0.70 -3.39 17.55
C TYR A 237 1.76 -3.07 18.60
N ASN A 238 1.35 -2.87 19.85
CA ASN A 238 2.26 -2.58 20.97
C ASN A 238 2.91 -3.87 21.50
N GLY A 239 3.06 -4.87 20.64
CA GLY A 239 3.86 -6.06 20.89
C GLY A 239 5.05 -6.04 19.96
N THR A 240 6.17 -6.52 20.48
CA THR A 240 7.44 -6.64 19.75
C THR A 240 7.23 -7.44 18.47
N THR A 241 7.25 -6.75 17.33
CA THR A 241 7.34 -7.37 16.01
C THR A 241 8.75 -7.87 15.83
N VAL A 242 8.99 -9.18 15.99
CA VAL A 242 10.28 -9.79 15.62
C VAL A 242 10.37 -9.91 14.10
N GLY A 243 10.61 -8.78 13.44
CA GLY A 243 10.96 -8.72 12.01
C GLY A 243 12.47 -8.81 11.83
N ILE A 244 12.91 -9.43 10.73
CA ILE A 244 14.34 -9.56 10.35
C ILE A 244 14.99 -8.16 10.18
N SER A 245 14.18 -7.13 9.93
CA SER A 245 14.58 -5.72 9.82
C SER A 245 14.98 -5.05 11.15
N GLU A 246 14.73 -5.68 12.29
CA GLU A 246 15.13 -5.14 13.61
C GLU A 246 16.51 -5.63 14.07
N ASN A 247 17.24 -6.39 13.25
CA ASN A 247 18.66 -6.59 13.49
C ASN A 247 19.43 -5.32 13.09
N THR A 248 19.14 -4.22 13.78
CA THR A 248 19.98 -3.04 13.77
C THR A 248 21.29 -3.45 14.42
N SER A 249 22.30 -3.72 13.59
CA SER A 249 23.64 -4.05 14.02
C SER A 249 24.05 -3.11 15.16
N ILE A 250 24.63 -3.69 16.20
CA ILE A 250 25.46 -2.90 17.11
C ILE A 250 26.50 -2.19 16.21
N THR A 251 26.62 -0.88 16.37
CA THR A 251 27.68 -0.10 15.73
C THR A 251 29.04 -0.74 16.09
N SER A 252 29.87 -1.01 15.07
CA SER A 252 31.20 -1.63 15.05
C SER A 252 31.78 -2.19 16.37
N ILE A 253 31.94 -3.52 16.44
CA ILE A 253 32.81 -4.21 17.41
C ILE A 253 34.19 -4.45 16.77
N ASP A 254 35.25 -4.02 17.44
CA ASP A 254 36.63 -4.34 17.07
C ASP A 254 37.29 -5.23 18.13
N VAL A 255 38.09 -6.21 17.68
CA VAL A 255 38.78 -7.16 18.55
C VAL A 255 40.26 -7.25 18.19
N TYR A 256 41.13 -6.92 19.15
CA TYR A 256 42.58 -6.93 18.94
C TYR A 256 43.37 -7.27 20.22
N PRO A 257 44.60 -7.82 20.12
CA PRO A 257 45.23 -8.30 18.88
C PRO A 257 44.52 -9.54 18.34
N ASN A 258 44.54 -9.74 17.02
CA ASN A 258 44.10 -10.97 16.37
C ASN A 258 45.15 -11.35 15.33
N PRO A 259 45.94 -12.43 15.53
CA PRO A 259 45.84 -13.42 16.61
C PRO A 259 46.17 -12.90 18.02
N ALA A 260 45.53 -13.48 19.03
CA ALA A 260 45.69 -13.15 20.46
C ALA A 260 46.43 -14.28 21.20
N ASN A 261 47.30 -13.94 22.16
CA ASN A 261 48.03 -14.92 22.98
C ASN A 261 47.48 -15.00 24.42
N SER A 262 47.67 -13.93 25.20
CA SER A 262 47.33 -13.92 26.63
C SER A 262 46.08 -13.12 26.97
N PHE A 263 45.78 -12.11 26.17
CA PHE A 263 44.61 -11.26 26.35
C PHE A 263 44.02 -10.87 25.00
N VAL A 264 42.74 -10.49 24.99
CA VAL A 264 42.10 -9.86 23.85
C VAL A 264 41.32 -8.63 24.33
N THR A 265 41.48 -7.53 23.60
CA THR A 265 40.73 -6.29 23.81
C THR A 265 39.52 -6.26 22.90
N ILE A 266 38.36 -5.96 23.47
CA ILE A 266 37.10 -5.72 22.78
C ILE A 266 36.79 -4.22 22.87
N VAL A 267 36.68 -3.56 21.73
CA VAL A 267 36.25 -2.16 21.62
C VAL A 267 34.86 -2.11 20.99
N THR A 268 33.99 -1.31 21.58
CA THR A 268 32.68 -1.01 21.03
C THR A 268 32.40 0.49 21.16
N ASN A 269 31.75 1.07 20.15
CA ASN A 269 31.28 2.46 20.19
C ASN A 269 29.86 2.57 20.78
N GLN A 270 29.32 1.50 21.38
CA GLN A 270 28.04 1.54 22.09
C GLN A 270 28.08 2.55 23.24
N LYS A 271 26.99 3.31 23.42
CA LYS A 271 26.79 4.11 24.63
C LYS A 271 26.42 3.15 25.76
N ILE A 272 27.19 3.18 26.85
CA ILE A 272 26.84 2.47 28.08
C ILE A 272 25.69 3.24 28.73
N THR A 273 24.48 2.71 28.58
CA THR A 273 23.26 3.15 29.28
C THR A 273 23.06 2.35 30.56
N ASP A 274 21.94 2.56 31.28
CA ASP A 274 21.62 1.84 32.53
C ASP A 274 21.53 0.31 32.33
N GLU A 275 21.13 -0.15 31.14
CA GLU A 275 21.34 -1.53 30.70
C GLU A 275 22.75 -1.69 30.12
N LYS A 276 23.61 -2.40 30.84
CA LYS A 276 25.00 -2.63 30.43
C LYS A 276 25.06 -3.71 29.33
N PRO A 277 25.75 -3.46 28.20
CA PRO A 277 25.96 -4.49 27.17
C PRO A 277 26.59 -5.76 27.76
N ILE A 278 26.23 -6.93 27.25
CA ILE A 278 26.80 -8.22 27.67
C ILE A 278 27.76 -8.68 26.58
N ILE A 279 28.99 -9.03 26.97
CA ILE A 279 29.95 -9.75 26.15
C ILE A 279 29.80 -11.24 26.44
N SER A 280 29.59 -12.05 25.41
CA SER A 280 29.59 -13.51 25.46
C SER A 280 30.66 -14.06 24.51
N LEU A 281 31.45 -15.01 24.98
CA LEU A 281 32.51 -15.66 24.20
C LEU A 281 32.17 -17.12 23.96
N TYR A 282 32.13 -17.52 22.70
CA TYR A 282 31.82 -18.89 22.30
C TYR A 282 33.01 -19.54 21.59
N ASN A 283 33.18 -20.85 21.77
CA ASN A 283 34.04 -21.65 20.89
C ASN A 283 33.30 -22.07 19.60
N MET A 284 34.00 -22.69 18.66
CA MET A 284 33.39 -23.15 17.39
C MET A 284 32.39 -24.30 17.52
N LYS A 285 32.25 -24.93 18.71
CA LYS A 285 31.18 -25.90 19.00
C LYS A 285 29.91 -25.21 19.49
N GLY A 286 29.93 -23.89 19.70
CA GLY A 286 28.83 -23.11 20.25
C GLY A 286 28.78 -23.11 21.79
N GLU A 287 29.79 -23.64 22.47
CA GLU A 287 29.85 -23.63 23.94
C GLU A 287 30.22 -22.23 24.44
N LEU A 288 29.47 -21.73 25.42
CA LEU A 288 29.76 -20.46 26.11
C LEU A 288 30.98 -20.65 27.04
N ILE A 289 32.03 -19.89 26.78
CA ILE A 289 33.32 -19.94 27.51
C ILE A 289 33.39 -18.85 28.57
N LEU A 290 32.91 -17.65 28.25
CA LEU A 290 32.92 -16.50 29.14
C LEU A 290 31.70 -15.62 28.87
N GLN A 291 31.11 -15.07 29.92
CA GLN A 291 30.10 -14.03 29.80
C GLN A 291 30.32 -12.96 30.87
N GLN A 292 30.30 -11.68 30.47
CA GLN A 292 30.42 -10.57 31.41
C GLN A 292 29.74 -9.30 30.91
N ASN A 293 29.41 -8.40 31.83
CA ASN A 293 28.88 -7.09 31.49
C ASN A 293 30.02 -6.15 31.05
N LEU A 294 29.78 -5.38 29.99
CA LEU A 294 30.66 -4.31 29.54
C LEU A 294 30.65 -3.19 30.57
N VAL A 295 31.80 -2.93 31.18
CA VAL A 295 31.97 -1.86 32.18
C VAL A 295 32.40 -0.55 31.53
N GLN A 296 33.10 -0.65 30.41
CA GLN A 296 33.63 0.48 29.62
C GLN A 296 33.69 0.10 28.14
N ASN A 297 33.65 1.10 27.25
CA ASN A 297 33.66 0.93 25.79
C ASN A 297 34.89 0.20 25.22
N LYS A 298 35.88 -0.09 26.07
CA LYS A 298 37.07 -0.88 25.78
C LYS A 298 37.31 -1.84 26.94
N THR A 299 37.16 -3.14 26.74
CA THR A 299 37.35 -4.14 27.79
C THR A 299 38.40 -5.17 27.39
N GLU A 300 39.31 -5.48 28.31
CA GLU A 300 40.32 -6.52 28.12
C GLU A 300 39.86 -7.83 28.78
N LEU A 301 39.99 -8.93 28.06
CA LEU A 301 39.70 -10.28 28.54
C LEU A 301 41.01 -11.06 28.65
N ASP A 302 41.25 -11.66 29.81
CA ASP A 302 42.30 -12.67 29.99
C ASP A 302 41.87 -13.99 29.33
N ILE A 303 42.70 -14.50 28.42
CA ILE A 303 42.45 -15.72 27.66
C ILE A 303 43.60 -16.74 27.80
N ASN A 304 44.50 -16.56 28.78
CA ASN A 304 45.64 -17.47 28.99
C ASN A 304 45.20 -18.92 29.23
N GLY A 305 44.04 -19.12 29.87
CA GLY A 305 43.49 -20.44 30.16
C GLY A 305 42.74 -21.10 28.99
N PHE A 306 42.61 -20.43 27.84
CA PHE A 306 41.82 -20.91 26.72
C PHE A 306 42.67 -21.73 25.76
N ALA A 307 42.08 -22.80 25.21
CA ALA A 307 42.72 -23.61 24.19
C ALA A 307 42.99 -22.80 22.90
N ASN A 308 44.00 -23.20 22.15
CA ASN A 308 44.27 -22.58 20.85
C ASN A 308 43.15 -22.91 19.86
N GLY A 309 42.66 -21.91 19.13
CA GLY A 309 41.49 -22.08 18.29
C GLY A 309 40.82 -20.76 17.89
N ILE A 310 39.67 -20.90 17.22
CA ILE A 310 38.84 -19.76 16.81
C ILE A 310 37.74 -19.56 17.86
N TYR A 311 37.51 -18.31 18.22
CA TYR A 311 36.46 -17.89 19.15
C TYR A 311 35.58 -16.81 18.53
N LEU A 312 34.31 -16.81 18.91
CA LEU A 312 33.33 -15.80 18.52
C LEU A 312 33.00 -14.92 19.74
N VAL A 313 33.29 -13.63 19.62
CA VAL A 313 32.85 -12.60 20.56
C VAL A 313 31.50 -12.11 20.08
N HIS A 314 30.48 -12.26 20.92
CA HIS A 314 29.12 -11.78 20.70
C HIS A 314 28.80 -10.72 21.74
N VAL A 315 28.38 -9.53 21.30
CA VAL A 315 27.96 -8.46 22.20
C VAL A 315 26.47 -8.25 22.02
N THR A 316 25.73 -8.13 23.12
CA THR A 316 24.28 -7.86 23.12
C THR A 316 23.94 -6.65 23.98
N SER A 317 23.10 -5.73 23.47
CA SER A 317 22.62 -4.56 24.22
C SER A 317 21.23 -4.14 23.71
N ASN A 318 20.26 -3.93 24.61
CA ASN A 318 18.91 -3.44 24.29
C ASN A 318 18.26 -4.17 23.09
N GLY A 319 18.34 -5.50 23.07
CA GLY A 319 17.80 -6.36 21.99
C GLY A 319 18.60 -6.38 20.69
N LYS A 320 19.69 -5.60 20.59
CA LYS A 320 20.62 -5.59 19.44
C LYS A 320 21.80 -6.50 19.72
N SER A 321 22.36 -7.08 18.66
CA SER A 321 23.58 -7.88 18.78
C SER A 321 24.51 -7.75 17.59
N ASP A 322 25.80 -8.00 17.82
CA ASP A 322 26.81 -8.14 16.75
C ASP A 322 27.88 -9.15 17.20
N ALA A 323 28.54 -9.78 16.24
CA ALA A 323 29.48 -10.86 16.49
C ALA A 323 30.74 -10.76 15.62
N ILE A 324 31.90 -10.96 16.23
CA ILE A 324 33.20 -10.93 15.56
C ILE A 324 34.07 -12.09 16.01
N LYS A 325 34.84 -12.66 15.07
CA LYS A 325 35.74 -13.77 15.33
C LYS A 325 37.16 -13.30 15.66
N PHE A 326 37.86 -14.00 16.55
CA PHE A 326 39.31 -13.90 16.71
C PHE A 326 39.97 -15.27 16.84
N ILE A 327 41.30 -15.30 16.69
CA ILE A 327 42.13 -16.49 16.74
C ILE A 327 43.00 -16.44 18.00
N LYS A 328 42.96 -17.47 18.84
CA LYS A 328 43.85 -17.70 19.99
C LYS A 328 45.02 -18.59 19.57
N GLN A 329 46.25 -18.15 19.86
CA GLN A 329 47.51 -18.87 19.62
C GLN A 329 48.30 -19.08 20.91
#